data_AF-A0A0D2HZJ9-F1
#
_entry.id   AF-A0A0D2HZJ9-F1
#
_cell.length_a   1.000
_cell.length_b   1.000
_cell.length_c   1.000
_cell.angle_alpha   90.00
_cell.angle_beta   90.00
_cell.angle_gamma   90.00
#
_symmetry.space_group_name_H-M   'P 1'
#
loop_
_entity.id
_entity.type
_entity.pdbx_description
1 polymer ?
#
loop_
_entity_poly.entity_id
_entity_poly.type
_entity_poly.pdbx_seq_one_letter_code
_entity_poly.pdbx_strand_id
1 'polypeptide(L)'
;MKLSSSSFFAPLSRICAIICLVFFLLCSFSVFGYARNLSPVDGFEKYIEEAKKHLLAKEPAATLAALRKATAEAWRRFPFTAVNVHLVAAQPAGYGRFIPRVDNVFRPGEPLILYLEPVGFVVKEDKNTGKYRYRLVADFNMVDAWGRVVSGRRTVGRFEGETAQFPDRYPLTFTYSLSGLPPGEYKVETIIRDLLGKKSHTVVTPIRVEGP
;
A
#
# COMPACT_ATOMS: atom_id res chain seq x y z
N MET A 1 103.26 5.15 28.10
CA MET A 1 102.84 6.30 28.92
C MET A 1 101.32 6.22 29.10
N LYS A 2 100.89 6.08 30.36
CA LYS A 2 99.52 6.17 30.93
C LYS A 2 98.35 5.35 30.35
N LEU A 3 97.99 4.36 31.17
CA LEU A 3 96.73 3.70 31.50
C LEU A 3 95.38 4.43 31.31
N SER A 4 94.35 3.57 31.22
CA SER A 4 92.94 3.70 31.68
C SER A 4 91.95 4.24 30.63
N SER A 5 90.79 3.63 30.32
CA SER A 5 89.88 2.82 31.15
C SER A 5 88.91 1.94 30.31
N SER A 6 88.80 0.65 30.67
CA SER A 6 87.58 -0.20 30.83
C SER A 6 86.32 0.14 30.01
N SER A 7 85.90 -0.66 29.01
CA SER A 7 85.11 -1.93 29.06
C SER A 7 83.59 -1.75 29.25
N PHE A 8 82.76 -2.32 28.36
CA PHE A 8 81.75 -3.36 28.67
C PHE A 8 80.88 -3.75 27.45
N PHE A 9 80.92 -5.05 27.13
CA PHE A 9 79.85 -5.95 26.65
C PHE A 9 78.99 -5.67 25.39
N ALA A 10 79.06 -6.66 24.49
CA ALA A 10 78.19 -6.98 23.35
C ALA A 10 76.81 -7.54 23.79
N PRO A 11 76.06 -8.29 22.95
CA PRO A 11 75.46 -8.01 21.64
C PRO A 11 73.93 -8.30 21.66
N LEU A 12 73.08 -7.58 20.91
CA LEU A 12 71.70 -8.06 20.70
C LEU A 12 71.27 -7.97 19.23
N SER A 13 71.67 -9.02 18.50
CA SER A 13 70.80 -9.66 17.52
C SER A 13 69.44 -9.98 18.15
N ARG A 14 68.38 -9.97 17.32
CA ARG A 14 67.02 -10.49 17.59
C ARG A 14 65.97 -9.50 18.13
N ILE A 15 65.77 -8.36 17.48
CA ILE A 15 64.50 -7.61 17.66
C ILE A 15 63.82 -7.23 16.33
N CYS A 16 64.56 -7.15 15.21
CA CYS A 16 63.96 -6.67 13.96
C CYS A 16 63.09 -7.69 13.20
N ALA A 17 63.11 -8.98 13.57
CA ALA A 17 62.38 -10.05 12.85
C ALA A 17 61.03 -10.43 13.47
N ILE A 18 60.58 -9.76 14.55
CA ILE A 18 59.29 -10.06 15.22
C ILE A 18 58.20 -9.02 14.88
N ILE A 19 58.55 -7.91 14.22
CA ILE A 19 57.56 -6.90 13.82
C ILE A 19 56.84 -7.28 12.52
N CYS A 20 57.38 -8.21 11.72
CA CYS A 20 56.78 -8.60 10.45
C CYS A 20 55.82 -9.80 10.52
N LEU A 21 55.71 -10.50 11.67
CA LEU A 21 54.87 -11.70 11.83
C LEU A 21 53.65 -11.51 12.76
N VAL A 22 53.45 -10.31 13.32
CA VAL A 22 52.27 -10.00 14.16
C VAL A 22 51.19 -9.25 13.37
N PHE A 23 51.50 -8.73 12.18
CA PHE A 23 50.51 -8.06 11.33
C PHE A 23 49.72 -9.00 10.40
N PHE A 24 50.08 -10.29 10.35
CA PHE A 24 49.46 -11.27 9.44
C PHE A 24 48.52 -12.28 10.11
N LEU A 25 48.23 -12.12 11.40
CA LEU A 25 47.48 -13.12 12.19
C LEU A 25 46.33 -12.55 13.04
N LEU A 26 45.75 -11.42 12.61
CA LEU A 26 44.48 -10.89 13.15
C LEU A 26 43.54 -10.37 12.03
N CYS A 27 43.60 -10.97 10.84
CA CYS A 27 42.49 -10.92 9.88
C CYS A 27 41.62 -12.17 10.03
N SER A 28 41.28 -12.51 11.27
CA SER A 28 40.24 -13.47 11.58
C SER A 28 38.91 -12.83 11.21
N PHE A 29 38.48 -13.09 9.98
CA PHE A 29 37.09 -13.29 9.56
C PHE A 29 36.04 -12.77 10.56
N SER A 30 35.95 -11.45 10.69
CA SER A 30 34.73 -10.83 11.18
C SER A 30 33.86 -10.62 9.95
N VAL A 31 33.37 -11.72 9.37
CA VAL A 31 32.11 -11.66 8.61
C VAL A 31 31.06 -11.40 9.67
N PHE A 32 30.97 -10.14 10.08
CA PHE A 32 29.79 -9.61 10.73
C PHE A 32 28.69 -9.81 9.70
N GLY A 33 28.01 -10.95 9.81
CA GLY A 33 26.72 -11.16 9.21
C GLY A 33 25.84 -10.06 9.75
N TYR A 34 25.80 -8.94 9.04
CA TYR A 34 24.61 -8.13 9.01
C TYR A 34 23.53 -9.10 8.56
N ALA A 35 22.78 -9.61 9.53
CA ALA A 35 21.42 -10.03 9.30
C ALA A 35 20.81 -8.87 8.53
N ARG A 36 20.70 -9.01 7.20
CA ARG A 36 19.85 -8.14 6.41
C ARG A 36 18.50 -8.35 7.03
N ASN A 37 18.08 -7.41 7.86
CA ASN A 37 16.68 -7.19 8.11
C ASN A 37 16.11 -6.99 6.71
N LEU A 38 15.53 -8.06 6.14
CA LEU A 38 14.92 -8.00 4.83
C LEU A 38 13.87 -6.92 4.95
N SER A 39 14.15 -5.77 4.35
CA SER A 39 13.23 -4.66 4.39
C SER A 39 11.95 -5.11 3.67
N PRO A 40 10.80 -4.46 3.90
CA PRO A 40 9.61 -4.75 3.12
C PRO A 40 9.89 -4.76 1.60
N VAL A 41 10.88 -3.97 1.12
CA VAL A 41 11.35 -3.91 -0.28
C VAL A 41 11.71 -5.28 -0.83
N ASP A 42 12.30 -6.14 0.00
CA ASP A 42 12.85 -7.42 -0.39
C ASP A 42 11.77 -8.42 -0.81
N GLY A 43 10.57 -8.35 -0.22
CA GLY A 43 9.46 -9.22 -0.60
C GLY A 43 8.93 -8.92 -1.99
N PHE A 44 8.76 -7.63 -2.33
CA PHE A 44 8.29 -7.21 -3.65
C PHE A 44 9.29 -7.63 -4.74
N GLU A 45 10.56 -7.26 -4.59
CA GLU A 45 11.59 -7.58 -5.58
C GLU A 45 11.75 -9.10 -5.76
N LYS A 46 11.72 -9.86 -4.66
CA LYS A 46 11.73 -11.32 -4.72
C LYS A 46 10.62 -11.86 -5.63
N TYR A 47 9.38 -11.43 -5.43
CA TYR A 47 8.25 -11.95 -6.20
C TYR A 47 8.24 -11.45 -7.66
N ILE A 48 8.81 -10.28 -7.93
CA ILE A 48 9.05 -9.82 -9.29
C ILE A 48 10.08 -10.70 -10.01
N GLU A 49 11.19 -11.05 -9.35
CA GLU A 49 12.19 -11.95 -9.93
C GLU A 49 11.65 -13.39 -10.13
N GLU A 50 10.86 -13.91 -9.18
CA GLU A 50 10.13 -15.18 -9.36
C GLU A 50 9.19 -15.12 -10.58
N ALA A 51 8.41 -14.03 -10.72
CA ALA A 51 7.51 -13.85 -11.85
C ALA A 51 8.28 -13.81 -13.19
N LYS A 52 9.42 -13.09 -13.26
CA LYS A 52 10.28 -13.06 -14.45
C LYS A 52 10.77 -14.45 -14.83
N LYS A 53 11.24 -15.23 -13.85
CA LYS A 53 11.70 -16.61 -14.08
C LYS A 53 10.59 -17.49 -14.67
N HIS A 54 9.41 -17.47 -14.06
CA HIS A 54 8.27 -18.26 -14.54
C HIS A 54 7.75 -17.80 -15.90
N LEU A 55 7.82 -16.49 -16.18
CA LEU A 55 7.45 -15.94 -17.48
C LEU A 55 8.38 -16.44 -18.58
N LEU A 56 9.70 -16.42 -18.36
CA LEU A 56 10.69 -16.96 -19.30
C LEU A 56 10.51 -18.46 -19.54
N ALA A 57 10.12 -19.19 -18.48
CA ALA A 57 9.78 -20.61 -18.57
C ALA A 57 8.40 -20.88 -19.21
N LYS A 58 7.63 -19.84 -19.56
CA LYS A 58 6.26 -19.93 -20.09
C LYS A 58 5.31 -20.69 -19.17
N GLU A 59 5.44 -20.49 -17.85
CA GLU A 59 4.60 -21.08 -16.82
C GLU A 59 3.54 -20.06 -16.34
N PRO A 60 2.36 -19.99 -16.99
CA PRO A 60 1.42 -18.90 -16.77
C PRO A 60 0.85 -18.86 -15.35
N ALA A 61 0.52 -20.01 -14.77
CA ALA A 61 -0.05 -20.10 -13.43
C ALA A 61 0.94 -19.60 -12.36
N ALA A 62 2.20 -20.04 -12.45
CA ALA A 62 3.25 -19.64 -11.52
C ALA A 62 3.61 -18.15 -11.68
N THR A 63 3.66 -17.66 -12.93
CA THR A 63 3.87 -16.23 -13.22
C THR A 63 2.81 -15.37 -12.56
N LEU A 64 1.53 -15.69 -12.76
CA LEU A 64 0.43 -14.92 -12.16
C LEU A 64 0.41 -15.02 -10.63
N ALA A 65 0.76 -16.17 -10.06
CA ALA A 65 0.86 -16.33 -8.62
C ALA A 65 1.95 -15.43 -8.02
N ALA A 66 3.13 -15.37 -8.64
CA ALA A 66 4.22 -14.51 -8.21
C ALA A 66 3.85 -13.02 -8.35
N LEU A 67 3.25 -12.61 -9.49
CA LEU A 67 2.78 -11.24 -9.68
C LEU A 67 1.74 -10.82 -8.64
N ARG A 68 0.78 -11.70 -8.28
CA ARG A 68 -0.20 -11.40 -7.22
C ARG A 68 0.46 -11.19 -5.86
N LYS A 69 1.50 -11.97 -5.53
CA LYS A 69 2.26 -11.76 -4.30
C LYS A 69 3.03 -10.44 -4.34
N ALA A 70 3.64 -10.08 -5.46
CA ALA A 70 4.27 -8.78 -5.64
C ALA A 70 3.24 -7.64 -5.48
N THR A 71 2.07 -7.73 -6.11
CA THR A 71 0.97 -6.77 -5.92
C THR A 71 0.59 -6.65 -4.44
N ALA A 72 0.45 -7.75 -3.73
CA ALA A 72 0.13 -7.74 -2.29
C ALA A 72 1.22 -7.03 -1.45
N GLU A 73 2.50 -7.21 -1.79
CA GLU A 73 3.61 -6.50 -1.13
C GLU A 73 3.59 -4.99 -1.41
N ALA A 74 3.35 -4.59 -2.66
CA ALA A 74 3.22 -3.18 -3.03
C ALA A 74 2.02 -2.53 -2.34
N TRP A 75 0.88 -3.22 -2.34
CA TRP A 75 -0.38 -2.77 -1.75
C TRP A 75 -0.26 -2.41 -0.28
N ARG A 76 0.48 -3.20 0.50
CA ARG A 76 0.73 -2.95 1.93
C ARG A 76 1.45 -1.63 2.20
N ARG A 77 2.15 -1.08 1.21
CA ARG A 77 2.91 0.17 1.30
C ARG A 77 2.10 1.37 0.83
N PHE A 78 1.00 1.15 0.10
CA PHE A 78 0.18 2.25 -0.39
C PHE A 78 -0.48 2.99 0.78
N PRO A 79 -0.59 4.32 0.70
CA PRO A 79 -1.53 5.05 1.53
C PRO A 79 -2.94 4.51 1.24
N PHE A 80 -3.81 4.51 2.25
CA PHE A 80 -5.21 4.16 2.02
C PHE A 80 -5.89 5.29 1.27
N THR A 81 -6.36 4.99 0.05
CA THR A 81 -6.99 5.96 -0.82
C THR A 81 -8.00 5.28 -1.75
N ALA A 82 -8.59 6.04 -2.66
CA ALA A 82 -9.44 5.53 -3.73
C ALA A 82 -8.89 5.99 -5.08
N VAL A 83 -8.88 5.09 -6.06
CA VAL A 83 -8.57 5.38 -7.46
C VAL A 83 -9.81 5.16 -8.32
N ASN A 84 -9.77 5.58 -9.59
CA ASN A 84 -10.87 5.41 -10.54
C ASN A 84 -12.22 5.89 -9.96
N VAL A 85 -12.22 7.09 -9.38
CA VAL A 85 -13.40 7.71 -8.78
C VAL A 85 -14.23 8.38 -9.87
N HIS A 86 -15.45 7.89 -10.10
CA HIS A 86 -16.34 8.41 -11.14
C HIS A 86 -17.79 8.49 -10.68
N LEU A 87 -18.45 9.59 -11.02
CA LEU A 87 -19.91 9.58 -11.13
C LEU A 87 -20.30 8.86 -12.41
N VAL A 88 -21.26 7.95 -12.33
CA VAL A 88 -21.60 7.04 -13.42
C VAL A 88 -23.06 7.16 -13.83
N ALA A 89 -23.33 6.95 -15.12
CA ALA A 89 -24.66 7.12 -15.70
C ALA A 89 -25.61 5.95 -15.38
N ALA A 90 -25.07 4.79 -15.02
CA ALA A 90 -25.83 3.58 -14.68
C ALA A 90 -25.06 2.73 -13.67
N GLN A 91 -25.73 1.72 -13.10
CA GLN A 91 -25.10 0.80 -12.17
C GLN A 91 -23.90 0.08 -12.83
N PRO A 92 -22.69 0.16 -12.25
CA PRO A 92 -21.53 -0.56 -12.74
C PRO A 92 -21.74 -2.08 -12.71
N ALA A 93 -21.23 -2.77 -13.74
CA ALA A 93 -21.31 -4.22 -13.85
C ALA A 93 -20.12 -4.95 -13.18
N GLY A 94 -19.35 -4.24 -12.36
CA GLY A 94 -18.18 -4.73 -11.64
C GLY A 94 -16.92 -3.90 -11.88
N TYR A 95 -15.77 -4.47 -11.50
CA TYR A 95 -14.46 -3.81 -11.57
C TYR A 95 -14.13 -3.36 -13.00
N GLY A 96 -13.84 -2.08 -13.19
CA GLY A 96 -13.56 -1.46 -14.48
C GLY A 96 -14.74 -1.42 -15.46
N ARG A 97 -15.96 -1.78 -15.03
CA ARG A 97 -17.14 -1.88 -15.90
C ARG A 97 -18.17 -0.82 -15.53
N PHE A 98 -17.88 0.42 -15.90
CA PHE A 98 -18.74 1.57 -15.65
C PHE A 98 -18.81 2.50 -16.86
N ILE A 99 -19.83 3.35 -16.88
CA ILE A 99 -19.98 4.42 -17.87
C ILE A 99 -19.96 5.74 -17.11
N PRO A 100 -18.90 6.55 -17.20
CA PRO A 100 -18.86 7.87 -16.58
C PRO A 100 -20.02 8.74 -17.07
N ARG A 101 -20.53 9.61 -16.21
CA ARG A 101 -21.42 10.67 -16.66
C ARG A 101 -20.66 11.67 -17.54
N VAL A 102 -21.41 12.33 -18.42
CA VAL A 102 -20.90 13.44 -19.24
C VAL A 102 -20.73 14.72 -18.41
N ASP A 103 -21.54 14.88 -17.37
CA ASP A 103 -21.50 15.99 -16.42
C ASP A 103 -21.92 15.54 -15.01
N ASN A 104 -21.74 16.43 -14.04
CA ASN A 104 -22.13 16.22 -12.64
C ASN A 104 -23.41 17.00 -12.30
N VAL A 105 -24.30 17.12 -13.28
CA VAL A 105 -25.58 17.82 -13.16
C VAL A 105 -26.67 16.78 -12.96
N PHE A 106 -27.52 17.00 -11.96
CA PHE A 106 -28.57 16.07 -11.59
C PHE A 106 -29.92 16.76 -11.50
N ARG A 107 -30.94 16.11 -12.05
CA ARG A 107 -32.32 16.54 -11.84
C ARG A 107 -32.80 16.16 -10.44
N PRO A 108 -33.77 16.90 -9.87
CA PRO A 108 -34.42 16.49 -8.63
C PRO A 108 -34.93 15.04 -8.71
N GLY A 109 -34.53 14.21 -7.75
CA GLY A 109 -34.91 12.79 -7.67
C GLY A 109 -34.12 11.83 -8.55
N GLU A 110 -33.22 12.31 -9.43
CA GLU A 110 -32.28 11.46 -10.15
C GLU A 110 -31.29 10.81 -9.16
N PRO A 111 -31.01 9.49 -9.29
CA PRO A 111 -30.03 8.85 -8.45
C PRO A 111 -28.62 9.30 -8.81
N LEU A 112 -27.84 9.65 -7.79
CA LEU A 112 -26.41 9.88 -7.92
C LEU A 112 -25.67 8.56 -7.65
N ILE A 113 -24.94 8.05 -8.65
CA ILE A 113 -24.18 6.82 -8.53
C ILE A 113 -22.68 7.14 -8.55
N LEU A 114 -21.97 6.76 -7.50
CA LEU A 114 -20.52 6.90 -7.35
C LEU A 114 -19.86 5.52 -7.46
N TYR A 115 -18.94 5.38 -8.41
CA TYR A 115 -18.01 4.25 -8.51
C TYR A 115 -16.63 4.69 -8.01
N LEU A 116 -15.95 3.81 -7.28
CA LEU A 116 -14.56 4.00 -6.89
C LEU A 116 -13.87 2.67 -6.61
N GLU A 117 -12.54 2.67 -6.60
CA GLU A 117 -11.72 1.50 -6.28
C GLU A 117 -10.82 1.82 -5.07
N PRO A 118 -11.15 1.37 -3.85
CA PRO A 118 -10.29 1.54 -2.70
C PRO A 118 -8.97 0.79 -2.88
N VAL A 119 -7.86 1.46 -2.63
CA VAL A 119 -6.51 0.86 -2.66
C VAL A 119 -5.76 1.10 -1.37
N GLY A 120 -4.84 0.20 -1.04
CA GLY A 120 -4.02 0.29 0.17
C GLY A 120 -4.77 -0.04 1.46
N PHE A 121 -6.00 -0.56 1.44
CA PHE A 121 -6.65 -1.07 2.65
C PHE A 121 -5.96 -2.33 3.17
N VAL A 122 -6.08 -2.59 4.47
CA VAL A 122 -5.47 -3.76 5.11
C VAL A 122 -6.21 -5.03 4.73
N VAL A 123 -5.44 -5.96 4.19
CA VAL A 123 -5.84 -7.34 3.94
C VAL A 123 -5.04 -8.24 4.88
N LYS A 124 -5.73 -9.08 5.65
CA LYS A 124 -5.10 -10.08 6.50
C LYS A 124 -5.20 -11.45 5.85
N GLU A 125 -4.13 -12.22 5.85
CA GLU A 125 -4.16 -13.63 5.50
C GLU A 125 -4.40 -14.47 6.76
N ASP A 126 -5.31 -15.43 6.66
CA ASP A 126 -5.49 -16.47 7.65
C ASP A 126 -4.52 -17.62 7.34
N LYS A 127 -3.57 -17.87 8.25
CA LYS A 127 -2.52 -18.87 8.02
C LYS A 127 -3.00 -20.32 8.05
N ASN A 128 -4.17 -20.59 8.63
CA ASN A 128 -4.72 -21.94 8.71
C ASN A 128 -5.47 -22.30 7.41
N THR A 129 -6.15 -21.32 6.82
CA THR A 129 -6.99 -21.53 5.62
C THR A 129 -6.35 -21.03 4.33
N GLY A 130 -5.33 -20.17 4.42
CA GLY A 130 -4.72 -19.47 3.27
C GLY A 130 -5.64 -18.40 2.65
N LYS A 131 -6.77 -18.07 3.28
CA LYS A 131 -7.72 -17.07 2.78
C LYS A 131 -7.33 -15.66 3.22
N TYR A 132 -7.67 -14.69 2.38
CA TYR A 132 -7.55 -13.27 2.66
C TYR A 132 -8.86 -12.72 3.21
N ARG A 133 -8.78 -11.80 4.16
CA ARG A 133 -9.92 -11.08 4.72
C ARG A 133 -9.68 -9.58 4.77
N TYR A 134 -10.73 -8.81 4.56
CA TYR A 134 -10.76 -7.35 4.62
C TYR A 134 -12.07 -6.86 5.22
N ARG A 135 -12.08 -5.64 5.77
CA ARG A 135 -13.29 -5.04 6.37
C ARG A 135 -13.29 -3.53 6.18
N LEU A 136 -14.16 -3.06 5.30
CA LEU A 136 -14.40 -1.65 5.05
C LEU A 136 -15.84 -1.28 5.46
N VAL A 137 -16.02 -0.05 5.91
CA VAL A 137 -17.34 0.57 6.04
C VAL A 137 -17.31 1.93 5.38
N ALA A 138 -18.46 2.43 4.95
CA ALA A 138 -18.58 3.76 4.38
C ALA A 138 -19.60 4.60 5.15
N ASP A 139 -19.29 5.89 5.30
CA ASP A 139 -20.22 6.91 5.72
C ASP A 139 -20.44 7.88 4.54
N PHE A 140 -21.50 8.70 4.57
CA PHE A 140 -21.63 9.81 3.61
C PHE A 140 -22.13 11.09 4.28
N ASN A 141 -21.72 12.23 3.70
CA ASN A 141 -22.30 13.54 3.93
C ASN A 141 -22.66 14.20 2.58
N MET A 142 -23.76 14.95 2.57
CA MET A 142 -24.08 15.94 1.54
C MET A 142 -23.80 17.32 2.12
N VAL A 143 -22.93 18.07 1.45
CA VAL A 143 -22.44 19.37 1.91
C VAL A 143 -22.86 20.44 0.92
N ASP A 144 -23.50 21.51 1.41
CA ASP A 144 -23.93 22.63 0.57
C ASP A 144 -22.77 23.57 0.19
N ALA A 145 -23.06 24.56 -0.66
CA ALA A 145 -22.09 25.56 -1.11
C ALA A 145 -21.44 26.38 0.02
N TRP A 146 -22.07 26.45 1.19
CA TRP A 146 -21.53 27.14 2.37
C TRP A 146 -20.72 26.21 3.28
N GLY A 147 -20.53 24.95 2.91
CA GLY A 147 -19.78 23.97 3.70
C GLY A 147 -20.59 23.33 4.82
N ARG A 148 -21.92 23.48 4.85
CA ARG A 148 -22.77 22.89 5.88
C ARG A 148 -23.21 21.49 5.45
N VAL A 149 -23.15 20.54 6.37
CA VAL A 149 -23.72 19.20 6.16
C VAL A 149 -25.24 19.30 6.20
N VAL A 150 -25.91 19.14 5.06
CA VAL A 150 -27.38 19.21 4.93
C VAL A 150 -28.04 17.84 5.01
N SER A 151 -27.27 16.77 4.80
CA SER A 151 -27.70 15.39 4.99
C SER A 151 -26.49 14.51 5.22
N GLY A 152 -26.65 13.38 5.91
CA GLY A 152 -25.56 12.44 6.12
C GLY A 152 -26.01 11.18 6.84
N ARG A 153 -25.27 10.10 6.66
CA ARG A 153 -25.54 8.83 7.33
C ARG A 153 -24.24 8.08 7.57
N ARG A 154 -24.11 7.51 8.77
CA ARG A 154 -23.00 6.62 9.10
C ARG A 154 -23.32 5.19 8.68
N THR A 155 -22.28 4.45 8.31
CA THR A 155 -22.33 3.02 7.96
C THR A 155 -23.38 2.74 6.88
N VAL A 156 -23.32 3.48 5.78
CA VAL A 156 -24.20 3.28 4.61
C VAL A 156 -23.85 2.06 3.79
N GLY A 157 -22.65 1.51 4.00
CA GLY A 157 -22.23 0.24 3.44
C GLY A 157 -21.27 -0.47 4.38
N ARG A 158 -21.34 -1.80 4.39
CA ARG A 158 -20.37 -2.70 5.01
C ARG A 158 -19.85 -3.63 3.93
N PHE A 159 -18.54 -3.61 3.73
CA PHE A 159 -17.85 -4.33 2.68
C PHE A 159 -16.77 -5.20 3.33
N GLU A 160 -17.12 -6.45 3.61
CA GLU A 160 -16.22 -7.43 4.20
C GLU A 160 -16.38 -8.77 3.48
N GLY A 161 -15.30 -9.56 3.47
CA GLY A 161 -15.33 -10.84 2.79
C GLY A 161 -14.06 -11.66 3.04
N GLU A 162 -14.15 -12.92 2.65
CA GLU A 162 -13.03 -13.85 2.60
C GLU A 162 -12.78 -14.29 1.15
N THR A 163 -11.53 -14.22 0.69
CA THR A 163 -11.17 -14.55 -0.69
C THR A 163 -9.97 -15.49 -0.73
N ALA A 164 -9.96 -16.41 -1.70
CA ALA A 164 -8.80 -17.29 -1.92
C ALA A 164 -7.62 -16.56 -2.59
N GLN A 165 -7.88 -15.43 -3.25
CA GLN A 165 -6.87 -14.59 -3.89
C GLN A 165 -6.84 -13.23 -3.22
N PHE A 166 -5.69 -12.56 -3.28
CA PHE A 166 -5.54 -11.20 -2.77
C PHE A 166 -6.55 -10.27 -3.49
N PRO A 167 -7.38 -9.50 -2.77
CA PRO A 167 -8.49 -8.74 -3.36
C PRO A 167 -8.02 -7.40 -3.93
N ASP A 168 -7.14 -7.42 -4.93
CA ASP A 168 -6.62 -6.23 -5.63
C ASP A 168 -7.59 -5.61 -6.65
N ARG A 169 -8.72 -6.25 -6.91
CA ARG A 169 -9.78 -5.79 -7.84
C ARG A 169 -11.12 -5.71 -7.14
N TYR A 170 -11.28 -4.67 -6.32
CA TYR A 170 -12.44 -4.53 -5.44
C TYR A 170 -13.09 -3.15 -5.58
N PRO A 171 -14.08 -2.98 -6.46
CA PRO A 171 -14.78 -1.71 -6.60
C PRO A 171 -15.84 -1.55 -5.51
N LEU A 172 -16.11 -0.30 -5.12
CA LEU A 172 -17.28 0.06 -4.33
C LEU A 172 -18.18 0.95 -5.17
N THR A 173 -19.48 0.68 -5.08
CA THR A 173 -20.51 1.50 -5.71
C THR A 173 -21.45 2.03 -4.63
N PHE A 174 -21.74 3.31 -4.70
CA PHE A 174 -22.70 3.97 -3.82
C PHE A 174 -23.80 4.62 -4.65
N THR A 175 -25.04 4.51 -4.19
CA THR A 175 -26.17 5.20 -4.81
C THR A 175 -26.83 6.07 -3.76
N TYR A 176 -26.93 7.37 -4.06
CA TYR A 176 -27.45 8.39 -3.18
C TYR A 176 -28.73 8.98 -3.79
N SER A 177 -29.73 9.23 -2.94
CA SER A 177 -30.91 9.99 -3.33
C SER A 177 -30.65 11.48 -3.13
N LEU A 178 -31.06 12.28 -4.12
CA LEU A 178 -31.03 13.74 -4.08
C LEU A 178 -32.40 14.35 -3.76
N SER A 179 -33.37 13.52 -3.37
CA SER A 179 -34.73 13.97 -3.06
C SER A 179 -34.74 15.01 -1.94
N GLY A 180 -35.49 16.10 -2.16
CA GLY A 180 -35.67 17.18 -1.19
C GLY A 180 -34.52 18.19 -1.12
N LEU A 181 -33.47 18.04 -1.94
CA LEU A 181 -32.43 19.06 -2.06
C LEU A 181 -32.92 20.23 -2.92
N PRO A 182 -32.81 21.48 -2.44
CA PRO A 182 -32.98 22.65 -3.28
C PRO A 182 -31.97 22.68 -4.44
N PRO A 183 -32.28 23.39 -5.54
CA PRO A 183 -31.32 23.61 -6.62
C PRO A 183 -30.06 24.31 -6.12
N GLY A 184 -28.89 23.91 -6.61
CA GLY A 184 -27.62 24.52 -6.23
C GLY A 184 -26.42 23.59 -6.31
N GLU A 185 -25.29 24.11 -5.85
CA GLU A 185 -24.02 23.39 -5.78
C GLU A 185 -23.87 22.62 -4.47
N TYR A 186 -23.41 21.37 -4.57
CA TYR A 186 -23.16 20.50 -3.43
C TYR A 186 -21.87 19.71 -3.61
N LYS A 187 -21.41 19.13 -2.51
CA LYS A 187 -20.37 18.10 -2.49
C LYS A 187 -20.91 16.86 -1.79
N VAL A 188 -20.69 15.72 -2.40
CA VAL A 188 -20.87 14.42 -1.74
C VAL A 188 -19.53 14.03 -1.13
N GLU A 189 -19.48 13.88 0.17
CA GLU A 189 -18.33 13.30 0.87
C GLU A 189 -18.61 11.83 1.16
N THR A 190 -17.85 10.93 0.55
CA THR A 190 -17.90 9.49 0.83
C THR A 190 -16.68 9.11 1.65
N ILE A 191 -16.90 8.74 2.92
CA ILE A 191 -15.83 8.46 3.87
C ILE A 191 -15.70 6.95 4.02
N ILE A 192 -14.63 6.38 3.47
CA ILE A 192 -14.33 4.95 3.55
C ILE A 192 -13.42 4.73 4.75
N ARG A 193 -13.77 3.79 5.63
CA ARG A 193 -13.01 3.42 6.82
C ARG A 193 -12.59 1.96 6.75
N ASP A 194 -11.29 1.72 6.82
CA ASP A 194 -10.70 0.41 6.97
C ASP A 194 -10.66 0.03 8.45
N LEU A 195 -11.49 -0.92 8.85
CA LEU A 195 -11.63 -1.35 10.24
C LEU A 195 -10.43 -2.17 10.72
N LEU A 196 -9.71 -2.84 9.82
CA LEU A 196 -8.53 -3.63 10.18
C LEU A 196 -7.29 -2.74 10.32
N GLY A 197 -7.14 -1.77 9.42
CA GLY A 197 -6.04 -0.80 9.41
C GLY A 197 -6.25 0.43 10.28
N LYS A 198 -7.45 0.63 10.85
CA LYS A 198 -7.85 1.81 11.65
C LYS A 198 -7.54 3.13 10.94
N LYS A 199 -7.80 3.18 9.64
CA LYS A 199 -7.53 4.32 8.77
C LYS A 199 -8.74 4.65 7.92
N SER A 200 -8.78 5.87 7.40
CA SER A 200 -9.90 6.35 6.59
C SER A 200 -9.42 7.19 5.42
N HIS A 201 -10.24 7.24 4.38
CA HIS A 201 -10.07 8.12 3.24
C HIS A 201 -11.41 8.74 2.87
N THR A 202 -11.40 10.03 2.52
CA THR A 202 -12.62 10.76 2.13
C THR A 202 -12.51 11.12 0.66
N VAL A 203 -13.50 10.68 -0.11
CA VAL A 203 -13.70 11.09 -1.49
C VAL A 203 -14.69 12.24 -1.51
N VAL A 204 -14.34 13.34 -2.17
CA VAL A 204 -15.19 14.52 -2.30
C VAL A 204 -15.56 14.70 -3.77
N THR A 205 -16.85 14.64 -4.05
CA THR A 205 -17.36 14.70 -5.42
C THR A 205 -18.32 15.89 -5.57
N PRO A 206 -17.96 16.91 -6.37
CA PRO A 206 -18.83 18.06 -6.60
C PRO A 206 -19.97 17.71 -7.56
N ILE A 207 -21.17 18.23 -7.27
CA ILE A 207 -22.38 18.08 -8.08
C ILE A 207 -23.20 19.37 -8.10
N ARG A 208 -24.04 19.50 -9.12
CA ARG A 208 -25.08 20.53 -9.21
C ARG A 208 -26.46 19.88 -9.30
N VAL A 209 -27.39 20.32 -8.47
CA VAL A 209 -28.81 19.94 -8.55
C VAL A 209 -29.56 21.03 -9.30
N GLU A 210 -30.31 20.65 -10.33
CA GLU A 210 -31.08 21.60 -11.14
C GLU A 210 -32.39 22.01 -10.48
N GLY A 211 -32.94 23.13 -10.94
CA GLY A 211 -34.33 23.51 -10.69
C GLY A 211 -35.31 22.52 -11.33
N PRO A 212 -36.54 22.40 -10.81
CA PRO A 212 -37.64 21.79 -11.54
C PRO A 212 -37.94 22.52 -12.86
#